data_AF-A0AAN1XBM4-F1
#
_entry.id   AF-A0AAN1XBM4-F1
#
_cell.length_a   1.000
_cell.length_b   1.000
_cell.length_c   1.000
_cell.angle_alpha   90.00
_cell.angle_beta   90.00
_cell.angle_gamma   90.00
#
_symmetry.space_group_name_H-M   'P 1'
#
loop_
_entity.id
_entity.type
_entity.pdbx_description
1 polymer ?
#
loop_
_entity_poly.entity_id
_entity_poly.type
_entity_poly.pdbx_seq_one_letter_code
_entity_poly.pdbx_strand_id
1 'polypeptide(L)'
;MLSRDAVLQTLKCSQSDYPFMLEEKFPHVLERILSLWNSPEGESYLNDLLQPNGRGGGRFDRDGFPDQAWQEIFNLKALYDQSRPGLRR
;
A
#
# COMPACT_ATOMS: atom_id res chain seq x y z
N MET A 1 -6.77 7.43 15.40
CA MET A 1 -7.56 7.60 14.16
C MET A 1 -6.63 8.20 13.12
N LEU A 2 -6.41 7.52 12.01
CA LEU A 2 -5.73 8.13 10.86
C LEU A 2 -6.62 9.27 10.33
N SER A 3 -6.09 10.48 10.24
CA SER A 3 -6.82 11.60 9.64
C SER A 3 -6.76 11.48 8.12
N ARG A 4 -7.92 11.49 7.46
CA ARG A 4 -8.03 11.37 5.99
C ARG A 4 -7.13 12.35 5.24
N ASP A 5 -7.03 13.59 5.73
CA ASP A 5 -6.15 14.61 5.16
C ASP A 5 -4.67 14.23 5.25
N ALA A 6 -4.25 13.62 6.36
CA ALA A 6 -2.87 13.16 6.53
C ALA A 6 -2.54 12.02 5.56
N VAL A 7 -3.50 11.13 5.29
CA VAL A 7 -3.36 10.05 4.31
C VAL A 7 -3.19 10.63 2.90
N LEU A 8 -4.07 11.54 2.49
CA LEU A 8 -4.02 12.20 1.18
C LEU A 8 -2.70 12.97 0.99
N GLN A 9 -2.27 13.73 2.00
CA GLN A 9 -1.02 14.49 1.93
C GLN A 9 0.22 13.60 1.89
N THR A 10 0.24 12.51 2.67
CA THR A 10 1.39 11.60 2.74
C THR A 10 1.52 10.82 1.44
N LEU A 11 0.43 10.19 0.99
CA LEU A 11 0.41 9.36 -0.22
C LEU A 11 0.45 10.20 -1.51
N LYS A 12 0.22 11.52 -1.40
CA LYS A 12 0.05 12.44 -2.53
C LYS A 12 -1.00 11.94 -3.53
N CYS A 13 -2.04 11.29 -3.02
CA CYS A 13 -3.10 10.70 -3.84
C CYS A 13 -4.35 11.59 -3.85
N SER A 14 -5.17 11.44 -4.89
CA SER A 14 -6.46 12.14 -4.99
C SER A 14 -7.55 11.40 -4.20
N GLN A 15 -8.72 12.01 -4.01
CA GLN A 15 -9.86 11.29 -3.40
C GLN A 15 -10.29 10.06 -4.20
N SER A 16 -10.06 10.04 -5.52
CA SER A 16 -10.35 8.90 -6.38
C SER A 16 -9.39 7.73 -6.18
N ASP A 17 -8.19 8.00 -5.70
CA ASP A 17 -7.13 7.00 -5.42
C ASP A 17 -7.03 6.68 -3.92
N TYR A 18 -8.00 7.14 -3.13
CA TYR A 18 -8.00 6.93 -1.70
C TYR A 18 -8.24 5.45 -1.37
N PRO A 19 -7.42 4.83 -0.52
CA PRO A 19 -7.52 3.41 -0.24
C PRO A 19 -8.59 3.11 0.82
N PHE A 20 -9.86 3.17 0.41
CA PHE A 20 -11.02 2.97 1.29
C PHE A 20 -11.05 1.57 1.90
N MET A 21 -10.78 0.54 1.09
CA MET A 21 -10.78 -0.85 1.56
C MET A 21 -9.64 -1.10 2.55
N LEU A 22 -8.46 -0.51 2.33
CA LEU A 22 -7.38 -0.61 3.30
C LEU A 22 -7.70 0.15 4.59
N GLU A 23 -8.32 1.33 4.53
CA GLU A 23 -8.73 2.05 5.74
C GLU A 23 -9.75 1.26 6.57
N GLU A 24 -10.76 0.68 5.92
CA GLU A 24 -11.87 0.01 6.60
C GLU A 24 -11.49 -1.40 7.10
N LYS A 25 -10.85 -2.21 6.26
CA LYS A 25 -10.60 -3.63 6.56
C LYS A 25 -9.16 -3.93 6.99
N PHE A 26 -8.20 -3.10 6.57
CA PHE A 26 -6.77 -3.33 6.82
C PHE A 26 -6.05 -2.10 7.38
N PRO A 27 -6.57 -1.44 8.44
CA PRO A 27 -6.03 -0.17 8.92
C PRO A 27 -4.54 -0.28 9.29
N HIS A 28 -4.11 -1.41 9.84
CA HIS A 28 -2.70 -1.66 10.15
C HIS A 28 -1.78 -1.70 8.93
N VAL A 29 -2.28 -2.16 7.77
CA VAL A 29 -1.53 -2.14 6.51
C VAL A 29 -1.40 -0.70 6.03
N LEU A 30 -2.50 0.07 6.04
CA LEU A 30 -2.48 1.48 5.67
C LEU A 30 -1.55 2.29 6.59
N GLU A 31 -1.63 2.13 7.91
CA GLU A 31 -0.72 2.76 8.88
C GLU A 31 0.74 2.44 8.57
N ARG A 32 1.03 1.17 8.25
CA ARG A 32 2.39 0.76 7.92
C ARG A 32 2.87 1.37 6.60
N ILE A 33 2.02 1.42 5.57
CA ILE A 33 2.33 2.07 4.29
C ILE A 33 2.68 3.54 4.54
N LEU A 34 1.86 4.25 5.32
CA LEU A 34 2.09 5.66 5.66
C LEU A 34 3.41 5.86 6.41
N SER A 35 3.71 5.00 7.39
CA SER A 35 4.96 5.07 8.16
C SER A 35 6.21 4.86 7.32
N LEU A 36 6.11 4.05 6.25
CA LEU A 36 7.23 3.71 5.37
C LEU A 36 7.24 4.53 4.07
N TRP A 37 6.23 5.37 3.84
CA TRP A 37 6.02 6.03 2.55
C TRP A 37 7.19 6.92 2.13
N ASN A 38 7.86 7.56 3.09
CA ASN A 38 9.02 8.41 2.84
C ASN A 38 10.37 7.70 3.04
N SER A 39 10.33 6.39 3.28
CA SER A 39 11.48 5.54 3.57
C SER A 39 11.78 4.62 2.38
N PRO A 40 13.04 4.24 2.13
CA PRO A 40 13.38 3.26 1.09
C PRO A 40 12.73 1.89 1.33
N GLU A 41 12.42 1.55 2.58
CA GLU A 41 11.70 0.33 2.96
C GLU A 41 10.24 0.31 2.47
N GLY A 42 9.68 1.46 2.08
CA GLY A 42 8.33 1.57 1.54
C GLY A 42 8.15 0.76 0.26
N GLU A 43 9.14 0.79 -0.64
CA GLU A 43 9.11 0.00 -1.87
C GLU A 43 9.11 -1.50 -1.58
N SER A 44 10.05 -1.94 -0.72
CA SER A 44 10.16 -3.34 -0.32
C SER A 44 8.86 -3.83 0.32
N TYR A 45 8.24 -2.99 1.16
CA TYR A 45 6.97 -3.34 1.79
C TYR A 45 5.82 -3.47 0.79
N LEU A 46 5.67 -2.53 -0.15
CA LEU A 46 4.63 -2.59 -1.16
C LEU A 46 4.81 -3.80 -2.10
N ASN A 47 6.04 -4.13 -2.47
CA ASN A 47 6.36 -5.32 -3.27
C ASN A 47 6.00 -6.62 -2.53
N ASP A 48 6.29 -6.68 -1.23
CA ASP A 48 5.96 -7.80 -0.35
C ASP A 48 4.42 -7.98 -0.20
N LEU A 49 3.66 -6.89 -0.13
CA LEU A 49 2.19 -6.93 -0.13
C LEU A 49 1.59 -7.44 -1.45
N LEU A 50 2.21 -7.09 -2.59
CA LEU A 50 1.75 -7.47 -3.92
C LEU A 50 2.17 -8.88 -4.35
N GLN A 51 2.95 -9.59 -3.54
CA GLN A 51 3.26 -10.99 -3.85
C GLN A 51 1.96 -11.81 -3.86
N PRO A 52 1.83 -12.78 -4.78
CA PRO A 52 0.60 -13.57 -4.95
C PRO A 52 0.15 -14.38 -3.72
N ASN A 53 0.95 -14.42 -2.65
CA ASN A 53 0.62 -15.06 -1.37
C ASN A 53 0.57 -14.06 -0.17
N GLY A 54 0.68 -12.75 -0.42
CA GLY A 54 0.85 -11.73 0.60
C GLY A 54 2.06 -11.99 1.53
N ARG A 55 2.20 -11.18 2.58
CA ARG A 55 3.20 -11.37 3.64
C ARG A 55 3.15 -12.78 4.23
N GLY A 56 4.00 -13.67 3.71
CA GLY A 56 4.10 -15.05 4.14
C GLY A 56 4.24 -16.00 2.97
N GLY A 57 5.45 -16.09 2.41
CA GLY A 57 5.82 -17.22 1.56
C GLY A 57 5.36 -18.54 2.19
N GLY A 58 4.51 -19.27 1.48
CA GLY A 58 4.17 -20.66 1.80
C GLY A 58 3.00 -20.90 2.77
N ARG A 59 2.08 -19.95 2.99
CA ARG A 59 0.82 -20.22 3.70
C ARG A 59 -0.32 -20.38 2.70
N PHE A 60 -0.65 -21.63 2.37
CA PHE A 60 -1.72 -22.03 1.43
C PHE A 60 -3.15 -21.71 1.94
N ASP A 61 -3.28 -21.11 3.13
CA ASP A 61 -4.50 -20.94 3.92
C ASP A 61 -4.89 -19.46 4.17
N ARG A 62 -4.22 -18.49 3.53
CA ARG A 62 -4.65 -17.09 3.52
C ARG A 62 -5.17 -16.74 2.13
N ASP A 63 -6.45 -16.39 2.01
CA ASP A 63 -7.12 -15.97 0.76
C ASP A 63 -6.57 -14.65 0.16
N GLY A 64 -5.37 -14.22 0.54
CA GLY A 64 -4.76 -12.98 0.08
C GLY A 64 -5.54 -11.73 0.51
N PHE A 65 -5.36 -10.65 -0.25
CA PHE A 65 -6.21 -9.46 -0.16
C PHE A 65 -7.42 -9.65 -1.07
N PRO A 66 -8.62 -9.16 -0.68
CA PRO A 66 -9.72 -9.05 -1.63
C PRO A 66 -9.32 -8.17 -2.81
N ASP A 67 -9.89 -8.42 -3.99
CA ASP A 67 -9.53 -7.76 -5.25
C ASP A 67 -9.42 -6.24 -5.12
N GLN A 68 -10.38 -5.61 -4.45
CA GLN A 68 -10.36 -4.16 -4.24
C GLN A 68 -9.16 -3.68 -3.41
N ALA A 69 -8.81 -4.39 -2.32
CA ALA A 69 -7.64 -4.05 -1.53
C ALA A 69 -6.34 -4.28 -2.32
N TRP A 70 -6.29 -5.35 -3.11
CA TRP A 70 -5.15 -5.61 -3.99
C TRP A 70 -4.96 -4.49 -5.02
N GLN A 71 -6.06 -4.04 -5.64
CA GLN A 71 -6.06 -2.97 -6.63
C GLN A 71 -5.67 -1.61 -6.01
N GLU A 72 -6.12 -1.32 -4.79
CA GLU A 72 -5.68 -0.15 -4.02
C GLU A 72 -4.17 -0.20 -3.74
N ILE A 73 -3.63 -1.33 -3.26
CA ILE A 73 -2.18 -1.50 -3.02
C ILE A 73 -1.39 -1.34 -4.33
N PHE A 74 -1.90 -1.89 -5.43
CA PHE A 74 -1.28 -1.77 -6.76
C PHE A 74 -1.20 -0.31 -7.21
N ASN A 75 -2.29 0.44 -7.06
CA ASN A 75 -2.33 1.87 -7.39
C ASN A 75 -1.36 2.68 -6.50
N LEU A 76 -1.29 2.36 -5.21
CA LEU A 76 -0.34 2.99 -4.29
C LEU A 76 1.12 2.71 -4.69
N LYS A 77 1.45 1.50 -5.13
CA LYS A 77 2.79 1.20 -5.67
C LYS A 77 3.11 2.01 -6.91
N ALA A 78 2.16 2.15 -7.84
CA ALA A 78 2.33 2.99 -9.01
C ALA A 78 2.58 4.46 -8.64
N LEU A 79 1.83 5.00 -7.67
CA LEU A 79 2.02 6.35 -7.14
C LEU A 79 3.38 6.53 -6.45
N TYR A 80 3.80 5.55 -5.66
CA TYR A 80 5.11 5.55 -4.99
C TYR A 80 6.26 5.61 -6.00
N ASP A 81 6.18 4.83 -7.09
CA ASP A 81 7.17 4.78 -8.16
C ASP A 81 7.20 6.07 -8.99
N GLN A 82 6.03 6.62 -9.33
CA GLN A 82 5.94 7.89 -10.05
C GLN A 82 6.58 9.04 -9.27
N SER A 83 6.44 9.03 -7.95
CA SER A 83 7.08 10.00 -7.07
C SER A 83 8.59 9.81 -6.95
N ARG A 84 9.15 8.67 -7.39
CA ARG A 84 10.56 8.26 -7.23
C ARG A 84 11.11 7.57 -8.49
N PRO A 85 11.29 8.30 -9.61
CA PRO A 85 11.73 7.72 -10.88
C PRO A 85 13.14 7.09 -10.83
N GLY A 86 13.94 7.32 -9.78
CA GLY A 86 15.31 6.80 -9.64
C GLY A 86 15.47 5.51 -8.83
N LEU A 87 14.40 4.96 -8.23
CA LEU A 87 14.48 3.75 -7.39
C LEU A 87 14.46 2.45 -8.21
N ARG A 88 14.09 2.53 -9.49
CA ARG A 88 14.15 1.43 -10.46
C ARG A 88 15.57 1.31 -11.03
N ARG A 89 16.51 0.71 -10.30
CA ARG A 89 17.80 0.29 -10.85
C ARG A 89 18.02 -1.20 -10.66
#